data_AF-A0A672G2Z7-F1
#
_entry.id   AF-A0A672G2Z7-F1
#
_cell.length_a   1.000
_cell.length_b   1.000
_cell.length_c   1.000
_cell.angle_alpha   90.00
_cell.angle_beta   90.00
_cell.angle_gamma   90.00
#
_symmetry.space_group_name_H-M   'P 1'
#
loop_
_entity.id
_entity.type
_entity.pdbx_description
1 polymer ?
#
loop_
_entity_poly.entity_id
_entity_poly.type
_entity_poly.pdbx_seq_one_letter_code
_entity_poly.pdbx_strand_id
1 'polypeptide(L)'
;KYQVILNLHHRFLNWRRRIRDIREVRAIRYRERLKKMQRVGDILRYHGNSDEVGCFVAGRPLSRRNRYFEVTIRDTGVRGMIAVGLVPQLYKLDHQPGWLPQSVAFHADDGKLYNGKTVGQQFGPKCCSGDKIGCGISLDPDDGQLTVFFTRNGTEIGSVDLPDPPDALYPAVGMHSLGEEVLLNLSAEWGPEEDDGQMIVDSHEEDWSRLHDVKVTGTLLEYVGNGKSIVDVGLAQARRPLNTRFHYYELEITDAGEKCYIALGLARRDYPKNRHPGWSRGSIAYHADDGKLFHGSGAGDPFGPCCLEGDIMGCGIMFPRDFNIDDDGDDWDLDVVSKLDQVQNDLYADNDDGNEEGEDLEGRKVMVFFTRNGSVVGRREVALPVGGFYPTIGMMSTGEKVKVDLHPLSG
;
A
#
# COMPACT_ATOMS: atom_id res chain seq x y z
N LYS A 1 -55.24 6.59 17.03
CA LYS A 1 -54.57 6.89 15.73
C LYS A 1 -53.86 8.25 15.72
N TYR A 2 -54.50 9.35 16.14
CA TYR A 2 -53.89 10.69 16.16
C TYR A 2 -52.63 10.85 17.05
N GLN A 3 -52.60 10.22 18.24
CA GLN A 3 -51.44 10.30 19.15
C GLN A 3 -50.16 9.65 18.62
N VAL A 4 -50.31 8.61 17.79
CA VAL A 4 -49.18 7.88 17.18
C VAL A 4 -48.54 8.72 16.08
N ILE A 5 -49.35 9.43 15.28
CA ILE A 5 -48.89 10.29 14.19
C ILE A 5 -48.12 11.51 14.74
N LEU A 6 -48.60 12.12 15.83
CA LEU A 6 -47.90 13.23 16.50
C LEU A 6 -46.53 12.81 17.06
N ASN A 7 -46.43 11.62 17.67
CA ASN A 7 -45.16 11.09 18.18
C ASN A 7 -44.15 10.75 17.08
N LEU A 8 -44.61 10.20 15.96
CA LEU A 8 -43.77 9.94 14.78
C LEU A 8 -43.28 11.24 14.13
N HIS A 9 -44.16 12.26 14.03
CA HIS A 9 -43.79 13.58 13.51
C HIS A 9 -42.74 14.27 14.40
N HIS A 10 -42.89 14.19 15.73
CA HIS A 10 -41.94 14.78 16.66
C HIS A 10 -40.58 14.06 16.67
N ARG A 11 -40.55 12.72 16.55
CA ARG A 11 -39.31 11.94 16.38
C ARG A 11 -38.61 12.27 15.06
N PHE A 12 -39.36 12.45 13.98
CA PHE A 12 -38.82 12.82 12.67
C PHE A 12 -38.23 14.24 12.65
N LEU A 13 -38.88 15.19 13.30
CA LEU A 13 -38.34 16.56 13.47
C LEU A 13 -37.08 16.60 14.33
N ASN A 14 -37.05 15.84 15.43
CA ASN A 14 -35.86 15.71 16.28
C ASN A 14 -34.71 15.02 15.56
N TRP A 15 -34.99 13.99 14.76
CA TRP A 15 -34.01 13.32 13.89
C TRP A 15 -33.43 14.27 12.84
N ARG A 16 -34.28 15.07 12.18
CA ARG A 16 -33.84 16.09 11.20
C ARG A 16 -33.00 17.20 11.83
N ARG A 17 -33.33 17.64 13.06
CA ARG A 17 -32.47 18.57 13.83
C ARG A 17 -31.12 17.93 14.13
N ARG A 18 -31.11 16.70 14.65
CA ARG A 18 -29.87 15.98 14.98
C ARG A 18 -28.97 15.74 13.77
N ILE A 19 -29.53 15.42 12.60
CA ILE A 19 -28.78 15.31 11.33
C ILE A 19 -28.23 16.67 10.90
N ARG A 20 -29.02 17.75 11.04
CA ARG A 20 -28.56 19.10 10.72
C ARG A 20 -27.42 19.51 11.64
N ASP A 21 -27.54 19.28 12.94
CA ASP A 21 -26.50 19.55 13.93
C ASP A 21 -25.23 18.74 13.62
N ILE A 22 -25.35 17.45 13.26
CA ILE A 22 -24.20 16.63 12.84
C ILE A 22 -23.56 17.17 11.55
N ARG A 23 -24.37 17.60 10.58
CA ARG A 23 -23.90 18.17 9.32
C ARG A 23 -23.23 19.54 9.53
N GLU A 24 -23.78 20.40 10.39
CA GLU A 24 -23.21 21.69 10.76
C GLU A 24 -21.90 21.52 11.54
N VAL A 25 -21.86 20.59 12.51
CA VAL A 25 -20.63 20.26 13.26
C VAL A 25 -19.55 19.69 12.35
N ARG A 26 -19.91 18.82 11.39
CA ARG A 26 -18.98 18.32 10.36
C ARG A 26 -18.55 19.42 9.39
N ALA A 27 -19.45 20.32 8.99
CA ALA A 27 -19.13 21.44 8.09
C ALA A 27 -18.17 22.46 8.73
N ILE A 28 -18.26 22.67 10.05
CA ILE A 28 -17.30 23.50 10.80
C ILE A 28 -15.94 22.80 10.90
N ARG A 29 -15.93 21.48 11.07
CA ARG A 29 -14.70 20.68 11.24
C ARG A 29 -13.82 20.62 9.99
N TYR A 30 -14.41 20.72 8.79
CA TYR A 30 -13.71 20.59 7.51
C TYR A 30 -13.63 21.90 6.69
N ARG A 31 -13.60 23.05 7.37
CA ARG A 31 -13.47 24.35 6.72
C ARG A 31 -12.01 24.80 6.74
N GLU A 32 -11.53 25.31 5.61
CA GLU A 32 -10.23 25.99 5.57
C GLU A 32 -10.22 27.21 6.50
N ARG A 33 -9.05 27.51 7.04
CA ARG A 33 -8.84 28.59 8.01
C ARG A 33 -7.70 29.45 7.52
N LEU A 34 -7.90 30.76 7.43
CA LEU A 34 -6.86 31.67 6.98
C LEU A 34 -6.96 33.05 7.64
N LYS A 35 -5.82 33.69 7.88
CA LYS A 35 -5.71 35.04 8.43
C LYS A 35 -4.58 35.77 7.71
N LYS A 36 -4.80 37.04 7.34
CA LYS A 36 -3.84 37.86 6.55
C LYS A 36 -3.39 37.20 5.24
N MET A 37 -4.26 36.38 4.68
CA MET A 37 -4.09 35.70 3.40
C MET A 37 -5.35 35.95 2.58
N GLN A 38 -5.22 35.87 1.26
CA GLN A 38 -6.36 35.85 0.34
C GLN A 38 -6.24 34.61 -0.55
N ARG A 39 -7.31 33.83 -0.64
CA ARG A 39 -7.41 32.67 -1.55
C ARG A 39 -8.32 32.99 -2.72
N VAL A 40 -7.84 32.78 -3.95
CA VAL A 40 -8.63 32.87 -5.19
C VAL A 40 -8.35 31.62 -6.01
N GLY A 41 -9.29 30.67 -6.02
CA GLY A 41 -9.04 29.34 -6.55
C GLY A 41 -7.90 28.67 -5.78
N ASP A 42 -6.86 28.27 -6.50
CA ASP A 42 -5.66 27.64 -5.93
C ASP A 42 -4.54 28.64 -5.63
N ILE A 43 -4.76 29.92 -5.90
CA ILE A 43 -3.78 30.96 -5.61
C ILE A 43 -3.97 31.46 -4.17
N LEU A 44 -2.90 31.41 -3.39
CA LEU A 44 -2.79 32.04 -2.07
C LEU A 44 -1.87 33.25 -2.15
N ARG A 45 -2.34 34.38 -1.62
CA ARG A 45 -1.60 35.64 -1.57
C ARG A 45 -1.50 36.15 -0.14
N TYR A 46 -0.37 36.74 0.18
CA TYR A 46 -0.24 37.53 1.40
C TYR A 46 -1.15 38.77 1.32
N HIS A 47 -1.89 39.05 2.39
CA HIS A 47 -2.82 40.18 2.51
C HIS A 47 -2.76 40.81 3.91
N GLY A 48 -1.57 40.85 4.51
CA GLY A 48 -1.31 41.55 5.77
C GLY A 48 -0.49 42.82 5.59
N ASN A 49 -0.21 43.51 6.70
CA ASN A 49 0.68 44.67 6.73
C ASN A 49 2.14 44.25 6.95
N SER A 50 3.08 45.20 6.91
CA SER A 50 4.47 44.91 7.33
C SER A 50 4.47 44.34 8.76
N ASP A 51 5.25 43.28 8.98
CA ASP A 51 5.47 42.58 10.25
C ASP A 51 4.38 41.61 10.73
N GLU A 52 3.24 41.50 10.06
CA GLU A 52 2.20 40.51 10.41
C GLU A 52 2.44 39.15 9.74
N VAL A 53 2.23 38.04 10.45
CA VAL A 53 2.24 36.72 9.81
C VAL A 53 0.86 36.40 9.27
N GLY A 54 0.82 35.97 8.00
CA GLY A 54 -0.31 35.31 7.37
C GLY A 54 -0.15 33.80 7.43
N CYS A 55 -1.26 33.11 7.66
CA CYS A 55 -1.27 31.65 7.73
C CYS A 55 -2.59 31.12 7.18
N PHE A 56 -2.47 30.09 6.34
CA PHE A 56 -3.54 29.31 5.75
C PHE A 56 -3.41 27.87 6.24
N VAL A 57 -4.53 27.25 6.60
CA VAL A 57 -4.65 25.84 6.97
C VAL A 57 -5.78 25.24 6.15
N ALA A 58 -5.50 24.14 5.45
CA ALA A 58 -6.46 23.45 4.60
C ALA A 58 -7.62 22.86 5.42
N GLY A 59 -8.76 22.64 4.76
CA GLY A 59 -9.97 22.11 5.41
C GLY A 59 -9.91 20.60 5.70
N ARG A 60 -8.96 19.86 5.15
CA ARG A 60 -8.82 18.41 5.35
C ARG A 60 -7.38 18.05 5.74
N PRO A 61 -7.18 17.09 6.64
CA PRO A 61 -5.85 16.60 6.95
C PRO A 61 -5.31 15.72 5.82
N LEU A 62 -4.00 15.52 5.80
CA LEU A 62 -3.42 14.44 5.02
C LEU A 62 -3.90 13.08 5.55
N SER A 63 -3.92 12.10 4.67
CA SER A 63 -4.38 10.73 4.95
C SER A 63 -3.61 9.74 4.07
N ARG A 64 -3.72 8.43 4.33
CA ARG A 64 -3.07 7.40 3.47
C ARG A 64 -3.36 7.52 1.97
N ARG A 65 -4.52 8.09 1.58
CA ARG A 65 -4.90 8.30 0.18
C ARG A 65 -4.49 9.66 -0.39
N ASN A 66 -4.32 10.67 0.46
CA ASN A 66 -3.86 11.99 0.06
C ASN A 66 -2.73 12.37 1.01
N ARG A 67 -1.53 11.87 0.69
CA ARG A 67 -0.36 11.89 1.59
C ARG A 67 0.55 13.08 1.34
N TYR A 68 0.30 13.87 0.30
CA TYR A 68 1.24 14.85 -0.22
C TYR A 68 0.51 16.05 -0.79
N PHE A 69 1.13 17.22 -0.73
CA PHE A 69 0.66 18.41 -1.40
C PHE A 69 1.86 19.26 -1.83
N GLU A 70 1.63 20.10 -2.84
CA GLU A 70 2.66 20.99 -3.39
C GLU A 70 2.26 22.45 -3.32
N VAL A 71 3.28 23.28 -3.21
CA VAL A 71 3.18 24.74 -3.24
C VAL A 71 4.21 25.26 -4.22
N THR A 72 3.76 25.83 -5.33
CA THR A 72 4.64 26.51 -6.29
C THR A 72 4.74 27.98 -5.93
N ILE A 73 5.95 28.48 -5.71
CA ILE A 73 6.20 29.88 -5.42
C ILE A 73 6.03 30.68 -6.71
N ARG A 74 5.02 31.54 -6.77
CA ARG A 74 4.83 32.43 -7.92
C ARG A 74 5.62 33.72 -7.75
N ASP A 75 5.63 34.25 -6.54
CA ASP A 75 6.37 35.44 -6.17
C ASP A 75 6.84 35.32 -4.72
N THR A 76 8.14 35.51 -4.49
CA THR A 76 8.73 35.54 -3.14
C THR A 76 8.38 36.81 -2.37
N GLY A 77 7.79 37.81 -3.02
CA GLY A 77 7.58 39.12 -2.41
C GLY A 77 8.89 39.76 -1.94
N VAL A 78 8.80 40.58 -0.90
CA VAL A 78 9.94 41.36 -0.39
C VAL A 78 10.98 40.50 0.34
N ARG A 79 10.54 39.48 1.10
CA ARG A 79 11.42 38.71 2.01
C ARG A 79 11.48 37.21 1.70
N GLY A 80 10.56 36.66 0.91
CA GLY A 80 10.50 35.23 0.61
C GLY A 80 10.14 34.34 1.80
N MET A 81 9.54 34.90 2.86
CA MET A 81 9.22 34.20 4.11
C MET A 81 7.97 33.35 3.98
N ILE A 82 8.06 32.38 3.06
CA ILE A 82 7.02 31.43 2.73
C ILE A 82 7.35 30.12 3.43
N ALA A 83 6.45 29.66 4.30
CA ALA A 83 6.58 28.39 5.00
C ALA A 83 5.55 27.39 4.47
N VAL A 84 5.98 26.16 4.22
CA VAL A 84 5.12 25.06 3.75
C VAL A 84 5.26 23.90 4.71
N GLY A 85 4.15 23.37 5.19
CA GLY A 85 4.21 22.25 6.14
C GLY A 85 2.87 21.77 6.66
N LEU A 86 2.93 21.15 7.83
CA LEU A 86 1.82 20.46 8.48
C LEU A 86 1.58 20.99 9.89
N VAL A 87 0.32 21.19 10.22
CA VAL A 87 -0.11 21.75 11.52
C VAL A 87 -1.31 21.00 12.09
N PRO A 88 -1.56 21.05 13.40
CA PRO A 88 -2.77 20.52 14.00
C PRO A 88 -4.01 21.34 13.61
N GLN A 89 -5.20 20.74 13.75
CA GLN A 89 -6.48 21.34 13.32
C GLN A 89 -6.71 22.77 13.83
N LEU A 90 -6.30 23.05 15.08
CA LEU A 90 -6.52 24.33 15.76
C LEU A 90 -5.26 25.20 15.84
N TYR A 91 -4.35 25.09 14.87
CA TYR A 91 -3.16 25.94 14.80
C TYR A 91 -3.50 27.44 14.78
N LYS A 92 -2.64 28.26 15.41
CA LYS A 92 -2.82 29.72 15.43
C LYS A 92 -2.45 30.31 14.08
N LEU A 93 -3.29 31.20 13.56
CA LEU A 93 -3.16 31.74 12.19
C LEU A 93 -2.28 33.00 12.11
N ASP A 94 -1.60 33.37 13.19
CA ASP A 94 -0.67 34.50 13.28
C ASP A 94 0.77 34.04 13.57
N HIS A 95 1.06 32.77 13.32
CA HIS A 95 2.38 32.15 13.43
C HIS A 95 2.64 31.35 12.16
N GLN A 96 3.90 31.29 11.74
CA GLN A 96 4.28 30.45 10.62
C GLN A 96 4.10 28.98 11.00
N PRO A 97 3.70 28.10 10.06
CA PRO A 97 3.81 26.66 10.24
C PRO A 97 5.22 26.26 10.73
N GLY A 98 5.31 25.30 11.65
CA GLY A 98 6.57 24.85 12.24
C GLY A 98 7.04 25.64 13.47
N TRP A 99 6.46 26.80 13.78
CA TRP A 99 6.88 27.61 14.95
C TRP A 99 6.27 27.17 16.28
N LEU A 100 5.07 26.58 16.28
CA LEU A 100 4.36 26.14 17.49
C LEU A 100 4.34 24.61 17.61
N PRO A 101 4.24 24.04 18.82
CA PRO A 101 4.28 22.60 19.05
C PRO A 101 3.34 21.79 18.14
N GLN A 102 3.73 20.54 17.86
CA GLN A 102 3.01 19.59 17.00
C GLN A 102 2.85 20.05 15.54
N SER A 103 3.65 21.01 15.10
CA SER A 103 3.74 21.42 13.69
C SER A 103 5.14 21.26 13.15
N VAL A 104 5.24 21.09 11.84
CA VAL A 104 6.49 20.96 11.12
C VAL A 104 6.40 21.68 9.78
N ALA A 105 7.43 22.41 9.39
CA ALA A 105 7.45 23.13 8.12
C ALA A 105 8.85 23.40 7.62
N PHE A 106 8.96 23.45 6.30
CA PHE A 106 10.12 23.93 5.57
C PHE A 106 9.92 25.40 5.20
N HIS A 107 10.92 26.25 5.46
CA HIS A 107 10.87 27.69 5.23
C HIS A 107 11.74 28.06 4.02
N ALA A 108 11.14 28.72 3.03
CA ALA A 108 11.76 29.00 1.73
C ALA A 108 12.91 30.01 1.81
N ASP A 109 12.83 31.00 2.70
CA ASP A 109 13.78 32.11 2.80
C ASP A 109 15.15 31.69 3.35
N ASP A 110 15.20 30.65 4.18
CA ASP A 110 16.44 30.19 4.81
C ASP A 110 16.75 28.70 4.60
N GLY A 111 15.82 27.93 4.02
CA GLY A 111 15.99 26.51 3.72
C GLY A 111 15.99 25.63 4.98
N LYS A 112 15.42 26.11 6.08
CA LYS A 112 15.42 25.38 7.35
C LYS A 112 14.12 24.66 7.62
N LEU A 113 14.25 23.61 8.43
CA LEU A 113 13.15 22.88 9.02
C LEU A 113 12.82 23.48 10.40
N TYR A 114 11.54 23.76 10.62
CA TYR A 114 10.99 24.20 11.89
C TYR A 114 9.99 23.16 12.39
N ASN A 115 10.19 22.60 13.58
CA ASN A 115 9.41 21.47 14.11
C ASN A 115 8.84 21.74 15.52
N GLY A 116 8.16 22.87 15.66
CA GLY A 116 7.46 23.30 16.86
C GLY A 116 8.22 24.30 17.73
N LYS A 117 9.22 24.97 17.15
CA LYS A 117 10.05 26.00 17.78
C LYS A 117 10.35 27.09 16.77
N THR A 118 10.67 28.31 17.23
CA THR A 118 11.04 29.45 16.36
C THR A 118 12.50 29.43 15.91
N VAL A 119 13.24 28.36 16.20
CA VAL A 119 14.63 28.17 15.79
C VAL A 119 14.68 27.03 14.80
N GLY A 120 14.99 27.34 13.55
CA GLY A 120 15.07 26.37 12.47
C GLY A 120 16.40 25.61 12.47
N GLN A 121 16.37 24.39 11.94
CA GLN A 121 17.54 23.54 11.73
C GLN A 121 17.89 23.51 10.23
N GLN A 122 19.18 23.50 9.90
CA GLN A 122 19.60 23.39 8.50
C GLN A 122 19.05 22.09 7.90
N PHE A 123 18.38 22.19 6.77
CA PHE A 123 17.65 21.05 6.20
C PHE A 123 17.81 20.97 4.68
N GLY A 124 17.52 22.05 3.97
CA GLY A 124 17.62 22.11 2.52
C GLY A 124 18.10 23.47 2.00
N PRO A 125 18.18 23.62 0.68
CA PRO A 125 18.52 24.90 0.05
C PRO A 125 17.32 25.85 0.02
N LYS A 126 17.58 27.17 0.12
CA LYS A 126 16.57 28.23 -0.02
C LYS A 126 15.82 28.15 -1.36
N CYS A 127 14.55 28.53 -1.37
CA CYS A 127 13.70 28.54 -2.56
C CYS A 127 13.44 29.96 -3.09
N CYS A 128 13.20 30.06 -4.39
CA CYS A 128 12.95 31.29 -5.14
C CYS A 128 11.65 31.17 -5.95
N SER A 129 11.23 32.27 -6.58
CA SER A 129 10.09 32.25 -7.52
C SER A 129 10.31 31.20 -8.62
N GLY A 130 9.30 30.38 -8.86
CA GLY A 130 9.32 29.24 -9.78
C GLY A 130 9.59 27.89 -9.08
N ASP A 131 10.20 27.88 -7.90
CA ASP A 131 10.41 26.64 -7.15
C ASP A 131 9.09 26.07 -6.63
N LYS A 132 9.05 24.74 -6.60
CA LYS A 132 7.94 23.93 -6.10
C LYS A 132 8.39 23.23 -4.83
N ILE A 133 7.70 23.49 -3.72
CA ILE A 133 7.93 22.84 -2.43
C ILE A 133 6.82 21.82 -2.21
N GLY A 134 7.19 20.56 -2.01
CA GLY A 134 6.27 19.52 -1.59
C GLY A 134 6.42 19.17 -0.12
N CYS A 135 5.33 18.69 0.47
CA CYS A 135 5.31 18.20 1.84
C CYS A 135 4.36 17.00 1.92
N GLY A 136 4.84 15.90 2.51
CA GLY A 136 4.05 14.70 2.64
C GLY A 136 4.33 13.90 3.90
N ILE A 137 3.52 12.86 4.09
CA ILE A 137 3.62 11.92 5.21
C ILE A 137 3.90 10.50 4.71
N SER A 138 4.77 9.81 5.45
CA SER A 138 4.99 8.37 5.37
C SER A 138 4.69 7.74 6.72
N LEU A 139 4.16 6.52 6.72
CA LEU A 139 3.89 5.73 7.91
C LEU A 139 4.71 4.46 7.80
N ASP A 140 5.55 4.19 8.79
CA ASP A 140 6.24 2.91 8.88
C ASP A 140 5.21 1.79 9.14
N PRO A 141 5.22 0.71 8.35
CA PRO A 141 4.26 -0.38 8.50
C PRO A 141 4.47 -1.23 9.77
N ASP A 142 5.68 -1.24 10.35
CA ASP A 142 6.05 -2.12 11.45
C ASP A 142 5.72 -1.50 12.82
N ASP A 143 6.08 -0.23 13.04
CA ASP A 143 5.88 0.47 14.32
C ASP A 143 4.87 1.63 14.25
N GLY A 144 4.38 1.97 13.05
CA GLY A 144 3.44 3.06 12.84
C GLY A 144 4.06 4.45 12.96
N GLN A 145 5.39 4.57 13.00
CA GLN A 145 6.10 5.84 13.10
C GLN A 145 5.71 6.74 11.93
N LEU A 146 5.21 7.94 12.27
CA LEU A 146 4.86 8.95 11.28
C LEU A 146 6.09 9.77 10.95
N THR A 147 6.47 9.76 9.68
CA THR A 147 7.57 10.57 9.14
C THR A 147 6.99 11.64 8.23
N VAL A 148 7.46 12.88 8.36
CA VAL A 148 7.14 13.97 7.43
C VAL A 148 8.35 14.21 6.53
N PHE A 149 8.13 14.17 5.23
CA PHE A 149 9.17 14.46 4.24
C PHE A 149 8.84 15.73 3.45
N PHE A 150 9.88 16.36 2.92
CA PHE A 150 9.77 17.55 2.08
C PHE A 150 10.53 17.37 0.79
N THR A 151 10.05 18.05 -0.24
CA THR A 151 10.59 17.93 -1.59
C THR A 151 10.78 19.32 -2.17
N ARG A 152 11.74 19.45 -3.08
CA ARG A 152 11.92 20.63 -3.90
C ARG A 152 12.03 20.20 -5.35
N ASN A 153 11.18 20.76 -6.20
CA ASN A 153 11.13 20.50 -7.64
C ASN A 153 11.12 18.99 -7.94
N GLY A 154 10.23 18.24 -7.26
CA GLY A 154 10.09 16.80 -7.43
C GLY A 154 11.14 15.93 -6.73
N THR A 155 12.19 16.51 -6.15
CA THR A 155 13.25 15.75 -5.45
C THR A 155 13.11 15.86 -3.93
N GLU A 156 13.16 14.74 -3.20
CA GLU A 156 13.17 14.75 -1.73
C GLU A 156 14.42 15.44 -1.20
N ILE A 157 14.25 16.42 -0.30
CA ILE A 157 15.35 17.15 0.35
C ILE A 157 15.61 16.65 1.77
N GLY A 158 14.70 15.87 2.33
CA GLY A 158 14.86 15.20 3.62
C GLY A 158 13.54 14.90 4.30
N SER A 159 13.65 14.25 5.47
CA SER A 159 12.52 13.82 6.28
C SER A 159 12.79 13.98 7.78
N VAL A 160 11.72 13.93 8.58
CA VAL A 160 11.77 14.03 10.05
C VAL A 160 10.69 13.17 10.68
N ASP A 161 11.06 12.40 11.70
CA ASP A 161 10.13 11.60 12.47
C ASP A 161 9.39 12.45 13.50
N LEU A 162 8.09 12.20 13.64
CA LEU A 162 7.24 12.80 14.66
C LEU A 162 6.95 11.76 15.74
N PRO A 163 7.68 11.77 16.88
CA PRO A 163 7.51 10.74 17.92
C PRO A 163 6.14 10.78 18.60
N ASP A 164 5.54 11.97 18.74
CA ASP A 164 4.21 12.17 19.32
C ASP A 164 3.32 12.98 18.35
N PRO A 165 2.83 12.38 17.24
CA PRO A 165 2.07 13.11 16.25
C PRO A 165 0.64 13.39 16.77
N PRO A 166 0.04 14.54 16.42
CA PRO A 166 -1.38 14.79 16.69
C PRO A 166 -2.25 13.86 15.83
N ASP A 167 -3.50 13.61 16.26
CA ASP A 167 -4.47 12.75 15.55
C ASP A 167 -4.62 13.05 14.05
N ALA A 168 -4.40 14.30 13.65
CA ALA A 168 -4.51 14.74 12.27
C ALA A 168 -3.61 15.96 11.99
N LEU A 169 -2.90 15.89 10.87
CA LEU A 169 -2.03 16.95 10.36
C LEU A 169 -2.61 17.56 9.09
N TYR A 170 -2.68 18.88 9.05
CA TYR A 170 -3.32 19.65 7.99
C TYR A 170 -2.27 20.41 7.18
N PRO A 171 -2.34 20.36 5.83
CA PRO A 171 -1.55 21.23 4.97
C PRO A 171 -1.69 22.68 5.37
N ALA A 172 -0.57 23.35 5.52
CA ALA A 172 -0.51 24.75 5.89
C ALA A 172 0.55 25.50 5.09
N VAL A 173 0.21 26.75 4.79
CA VAL A 173 1.11 27.71 4.14
C VAL A 173 1.12 28.98 4.97
N GLY A 174 2.30 29.49 5.28
CA GLY A 174 2.42 30.79 5.91
C GLY A 174 3.28 31.75 5.09
N MET A 175 3.04 33.04 5.28
CA MET A 175 3.62 34.16 4.54
C MET A 175 3.83 35.34 5.49
N HIS A 176 4.83 36.17 5.25
CA HIS A 176 5.21 37.29 6.14
C HIS A 176 5.66 38.54 5.41
N SER A 177 5.55 38.61 4.08
CA SER A 177 5.92 39.82 3.37
C SER A 177 5.03 40.15 2.16
N LEU A 178 4.95 41.46 1.88
CA LEU A 178 4.20 41.99 0.75
C LEU A 178 4.69 41.37 -0.57
N GLY A 179 3.73 41.01 -1.42
CA GLY A 179 4.00 40.40 -2.73
C GLY A 179 4.10 38.88 -2.73
N GLU A 180 4.18 38.22 -1.56
CA GLU A 180 4.23 36.75 -1.52
C GLU A 180 2.95 36.13 -2.11
N GLU A 181 3.15 35.28 -3.11
CA GLU A 181 2.09 34.58 -3.83
C GLU A 181 2.54 33.15 -4.17
N VAL A 182 1.65 32.18 -3.92
CA VAL A 182 1.88 30.77 -4.26
C VAL A 182 0.67 30.17 -4.96
N LEU A 183 0.93 29.12 -5.74
CA LEU A 183 -0.09 28.20 -6.25
C LEU A 183 -0.09 26.96 -5.37
N LEU A 184 -1.24 26.66 -4.75
CA LEU A 184 -1.44 25.53 -3.86
C LEU A 184 -2.09 24.35 -4.60
N ASN A 185 -1.42 23.20 -4.63
CA ASN A 185 -1.97 21.96 -5.15
C ASN A 185 -2.18 20.95 -4.01
N LEU A 186 -3.40 20.90 -3.46
CA LEU A 186 -3.79 19.96 -2.39
C LEU A 186 -4.05 18.52 -2.88
N SER A 187 -4.01 18.32 -4.19
CA SER A 187 -4.18 17.03 -4.87
C SER A 187 -2.92 16.61 -5.61
N ALA A 188 -1.75 17.14 -5.21
CA ALA A 188 -0.50 16.71 -5.78
C ALA A 188 -0.24 15.26 -5.40
N GLU A 189 0.25 14.49 -6.35
CA GLU A 189 0.66 13.11 -6.13
C GLU A 189 2.18 13.08 -5.93
N TRP A 190 2.64 12.29 -4.96
CA TRP A 190 4.05 12.05 -4.74
C TRP A 190 4.41 10.67 -5.27
N GLY A 191 5.24 10.65 -6.31
CA GLY A 191 5.88 9.51 -6.95
C GLY A 191 7.00 10.07 -7.83
N PRO A 192 8.11 9.35 -8.05
CA PRO A 192 9.22 9.87 -8.85
C PRO A 192 8.72 10.29 -10.24
N GLU A 193 9.01 11.53 -10.67
CA GLU A 193 8.74 12.06 -12.02
C GLU A 193 9.62 11.37 -13.11
N GLU A 194 9.92 10.08 -12.96
CA GLU A 194 10.57 9.23 -13.99
C GLU A 194 9.60 8.24 -14.66
N ASP A 195 8.28 8.37 -14.43
CA ASP A 195 7.29 7.48 -15.06
C ASP A 195 6.15 8.23 -15.78
N ASP A 196 6.51 9.24 -16.58
CA ASP A 196 5.65 9.79 -17.63
C ASP A 196 5.50 8.75 -18.77
N GLY A 197 4.78 7.67 -18.48
CA GLY A 197 4.51 6.58 -19.42
C GLY A 197 3.57 5.50 -18.90
N GLN A 198 3.39 5.35 -17.60
CA GLN A 198 2.51 4.31 -17.05
C GLN A 198 1.17 4.91 -16.61
N MET A 199 0.18 4.76 -17.48
CA MET A 199 -1.24 4.84 -17.13
C MET A 199 -1.47 4.14 -15.79
N ILE A 200 -2.29 4.69 -14.89
CA ILE A 200 -2.74 4.04 -13.64
C ILE A 200 -3.19 2.61 -13.97
N VAL A 201 -2.29 1.65 -13.79
CA VAL A 201 -2.63 0.26 -13.55
C VAL A 201 -2.75 0.22 -12.04
N ASP A 202 -3.88 -0.27 -11.53
CA ASP A 202 -4.02 -0.64 -10.12
C ASP A 202 -2.68 -1.26 -9.70
N SER A 203 -2.00 -0.71 -8.69
CA SER A 203 -0.61 -1.12 -8.46
C SER A 203 -0.51 -2.59 -8.08
N HIS A 204 -1.63 -3.29 -7.82
CA HIS A 204 -1.77 -4.73 -7.48
C HIS A 204 -0.79 -5.24 -6.40
N GLU A 205 0.01 -4.36 -5.81
CA GLU A 205 0.98 -4.64 -4.75
C GLU A 205 0.25 -5.08 -3.47
N GLU A 206 -0.94 -4.52 -3.21
CA GLU A 206 -1.81 -4.96 -2.11
C GLU A 206 -2.42 -6.36 -2.33
N ASP A 207 -2.40 -6.88 -3.56
CA ASP A 207 -2.90 -8.22 -3.86
C ASP A 207 -1.94 -9.32 -3.43
N TRP A 208 -0.68 -8.98 -3.09
CA TRP A 208 0.32 -9.91 -2.57
C TRP A 208 0.42 -9.78 -1.04
N SER A 209 0.37 -10.91 -0.33
CA SER A 209 0.56 -10.91 1.14
C SER A 209 1.94 -11.33 1.58
N ARG A 210 2.64 -12.12 0.75
CA ARG A 210 3.95 -12.67 1.10
C ARG A 210 4.84 -12.62 -0.13
N LEU A 211 5.92 -11.84 -0.01
CA LEU A 211 6.98 -11.71 -1.00
C LEU A 211 8.29 -12.14 -0.34
N HIS A 212 9.10 -12.90 -1.07
CA HIS A 212 10.44 -13.29 -0.68
C HIS A 212 11.29 -13.30 -1.94
N ASP A 213 12.38 -12.55 -1.98
CA ASP A 213 13.28 -12.48 -3.15
C ASP A 213 12.56 -12.21 -4.49
N VAL A 214 11.43 -11.50 -4.43
CA VAL A 214 10.63 -11.05 -5.58
C VAL A 214 10.26 -9.59 -5.36
N LYS A 215 10.45 -8.77 -6.40
CA LYS A 215 10.02 -7.38 -6.46
C LYS A 215 8.74 -7.28 -7.29
N VAL A 216 7.77 -6.50 -6.82
CA VAL A 216 6.52 -6.20 -7.53
C VAL A 216 6.63 -4.79 -8.13
N THR A 217 6.12 -4.59 -9.34
CA THR A 217 5.92 -3.26 -9.94
C THR A 217 4.66 -3.32 -10.81
N GLY A 218 3.54 -2.85 -10.28
CA GLY A 218 2.23 -3.05 -10.90
C GLY A 218 1.88 -4.55 -10.97
N THR A 219 1.58 -5.03 -12.18
CA THR A 219 1.34 -6.47 -12.44
C THR A 219 2.63 -7.28 -12.65
N LEU A 220 3.80 -6.64 -12.69
CA LEU A 220 5.07 -7.30 -12.96
C LEU A 220 5.70 -7.85 -11.67
N LEU A 221 6.11 -9.11 -11.69
CA LEU A 221 6.97 -9.73 -10.69
C LEU A 221 8.35 -9.96 -11.28
N GLU A 222 9.39 -9.55 -10.56
CA GLU A 222 10.80 -9.72 -10.94
C GLU A 222 11.53 -10.51 -9.84
N TYR A 223 12.25 -11.56 -10.24
CA TYR A 223 13.14 -12.28 -9.32
C TYR A 223 14.35 -11.41 -8.94
N VAL A 224 14.57 -11.23 -7.63
CA VAL A 224 15.69 -10.44 -7.08
C VAL A 224 16.58 -11.24 -6.11
N GLY A 225 16.41 -12.57 -6.08
CA GLY A 225 17.21 -13.47 -5.25
C GLY A 225 18.58 -13.82 -5.85
N ASN A 226 19.34 -14.66 -5.12
CA ASN A 226 20.70 -15.03 -5.49
C ASN A 226 20.80 -16.08 -6.63
N GLY A 227 19.78 -16.94 -6.78
CA GLY A 227 19.69 -17.96 -7.83
C GLY A 227 20.79 -19.03 -7.82
N LYS A 228 21.47 -19.25 -6.68
CA LYS A 228 22.65 -20.12 -6.61
C LYS A 228 22.31 -21.56 -6.22
N SER A 229 21.24 -21.76 -5.48
CA SER A 229 20.84 -23.04 -4.90
C SER A 229 19.32 -23.23 -4.95
N ILE A 230 18.88 -24.47 -4.76
CA ILE A 230 17.46 -24.84 -4.76
C ILE A 230 16.64 -24.20 -3.62
N VAL A 231 17.30 -23.53 -2.67
CA VAL A 231 16.62 -22.81 -1.57
C VAL A 231 16.55 -21.31 -1.82
N ASP A 232 17.22 -20.78 -2.86
CA ASP A 232 17.17 -19.37 -3.26
C ASP A 232 15.90 -19.06 -4.06
N VAL A 233 14.77 -19.63 -3.65
CA VAL A 233 13.50 -19.45 -4.32
C VAL A 233 12.93 -18.08 -3.98
N GLY A 234 12.58 -17.34 -5.03
CA GLY A 234 11.71 -16.19 -4.95
C GLY A 234 10.25 -16.66 -4.92
N LEU A 235 9.50 -16.21 -3.92
CA LEU A 235 8.09 -16.57 -3.74
C LEU A 235 7.24 -15.31 -3.75
N ALA A 236 6.15 -15.34 -4.52
CA ALA A 236 5.05 -14.40 -4.41
C ALA A 236 3.75 -15.16 -4.15
N GLN A 237 3.09 -14.87 -3.02
CA GLN A 237 1.80 -15.46 -2.66
C GLN A 237 0.74 -14.38 -2.48
N ALA A 238 -0.39 -14.57 -3.14
CA ALA A 238 -1.49 -13.61 -3.11
C ALA A 238 -2.11 -13.51 -1.72
N ARG A 239 -2.80 -12.39 -1.47
CA ARG A 239 -3.42 -12.05 -0.19
C ARG A 239 -4.71 -12.80 0.07
N ARG A 240 -5.43 -13.18 -0.98
CA ARG A 240 -6.73 -13.87 -0.89
C ARG A 240 -6.66 -15.25 -1.53
N PRO A 241 -7.37 -16.24 -0.96
CA PRO A 241 -7.50 -17.53 -1.61
C PRO A 241 -8.41 -17.42 -2.83
N LEU A 242 -8.23 -18.35 -3.77
CA LEU A 242 -9.23 -18.57 -4.81
C LEU A 242 -10.56 -19.00 -4.17
N ASN A 243 -11.65 -18.52 -4.74
CA ASN A 243 -13.01 -18.80 -4.29
C ASN A 243 -13.94 -18.91 -5.49
N THR A 244 -15.22 -19.25 -5.27
CA THR A 244 -16.20 -19.48 -6.35
C THR A 244 -16.42 -18.28 -7.29
N ARG A 245 -16.04 -17.06 -6.88
CA ARG A 245 -16.11 -15.85 -7.72
C ARG A 245 -14.80 -15.58 -8.46
N PHE A 246 -13.67 -15.77 -7.78
CA PHE A 246 -12.33 -15.56 -8.32
C PHE A 246 -11.57 -16.88 -8.20
N HIS A 247 -11.75 -17.74 -9.21
CA HIS A 247 -11.37 -19.15 -9.17
C HIS A 247 -10.25 -19.49 -10.17
N TYR A 248 -9.73 -18.51 -10.88
CA TYR A 248 -8.71 -18.66 -11.92
C TYR A 248 -7.82 -17.42 -11.96
N TYR A 249 -6.53 -17.62 -12.24
CA TYR A 249 -5.57 -16.56 -12.48
C TYR A 249 -4.53 -16.99 -13.52
N GLU A 250 -3.87 -16.03 -14.14
CA GLU A 250 -2.88 -16.28 -15.18
C GLU A 250 -1.62 -15.42 -15.00
N LEU A 251 -0.51 -15.91 -15.54
CA LEU A 251 0.73 -15.14 -15.71
C LEU A 251 1.23 -15.27 -17.14
N GLU A 252 1.85 -14.21 -17.63
CA GLU A 252 2.62 -14.14 -18.87
C GLU A 252 4.11 -14.15 -18.52
N ILE A 253 4.88 -15.03 -19.14
CA ILE A 253 6.34 -15.03 -19.00
C ILE A 253 6.91 -13.91 -19.85
N THR A 254 7.23 -12.77 -19.24
CA THR A 254 7.77 -11.61 -19.96
C THR A 254 9.28 -11.70 -20.18
N ASP A 255 10.00 -12.39 -19.31
CA ASP A 255 11.42 -12.72 -19.45
C ASP A 255 11.66 -14.07 -18.77
N ALA A 256 12.16 -15.05 -19.53
CA ALA A 256 12.43 -16.39 -19.02
C ALA A 256 13.69 -16.45 -18.13
N GLY A 257 14.48 -15.38 -18.07
CA GLY A 257 15.77 -15.36 -17.39
C GLY A 257 16.74 -16.41 -17.93
N GLU A 258 17.74 -16.77 -17.12
CA GLU A 258 18.78 -17.71 -17.56
C GLU A 258 18.28 -19.16 -17.71
N LYS A 259 17.27 -19.58 -16.91
CA LYS A 259 16.88 -20.99 -16.79
C LYS A 259 15.38 -21.27 -16.84
N CYS A 260 14.52 -20.26 -16.82
CA CYS A 260 13.06 -20.41 -16.81
C CYS A 260 12.50 -21.26 -15.66
N TYR A 261 13.12 -21.21 -14.49
CA TYR A 261 12.64 -21.79 -13.23
C TYR A 261 11.46 -20.98 -12.66
N ILE A 262 10.41 -20.87 -13.47
CA ILE A 262 9.16 -20.19 -13.16
C ILE A 262 8.11 -21.26 -12.90
N ALA A 263 7.36 -21.14 -11.80
CA ALA A 263 6.22 -22.01 -11.52
C ALA A 263 4.98 -21.22 -11.15
N LEU A 264 3.85 -21.70 -11.65
CA LEU A 264 2.51 -21.21 -11.37
C LEU A 264 1.76 -22.27 -10.57
N GLY A 265 1.19 -21.91 -9.42
CA GLY A 265 0.49 -22.87 -8.60
C GLY A 265 -0.41 -22.32 -7.51
N LEU A 266 -0.80 -23.21 -6.63
CA LEU A 266 -1.64 -22.94 -5.47
C LEU A 266 -0.97 -23.49 -4.24
N ALA A 267 -0.98 -22.74 -3.14
CA ALA A 267 -0.44 -23.19 -1.87
C ALA A 267 -1.31 -22.75 -0.69
N ARG A 268 -1.19 -23.48 0.43
CA ARG A 268 -1.76 -23.08 1.73
C ARG A 268 -1.18 -21.75 2.22
N ARG A 269 -1.88 -21.08 3.13
CA ARG A 269 -1.56 -19.73 3.63
C ARG A 269 -0.12 -19.59 4.19
N ASP A 270 0.37 -20.60 4.89
CA ASP A 270 1.67 -20.61 5.58
C ASP A 270 2.77 -21.32 4.79
N TYR A 271 2.68 -21.32 3.45
CA TYR A 271 3.65 -22.02 2.59
C TYR A 271 5.10 -21.56 2.83
N PRO A 272 6.11 -22.45 2.88
CA PRO A 272 7.49 -22.05 3.12
C PRO A 272 8.02 -21.10 2.04
N LYS A 273 8.58 -19.95 2.46
CA LYS A 273 9.01 -18.87 1.56
C LYS A 273 10.21 -19.22 0.68
N ASN A 274 11.02 -20.19 1.11
CA ASN A 274 12.25 -20.66 0.45
C ASN A 274 12.04 -21.99 -0.30
N ARG A 275 10.80 -22.28 -0.71
CA ARG A 275 10.42 -23.50 -1.43
C ARG A 275 9.64 -23.13 -2.68
N HIS A 276 9.95 -23.77 -3.79
CA HIS A 276 9.20 -23.60 -5.04
C HIS A 276 7.77 -24.12 -4.86
N PRO A 277 6.72 -23.47 -5.40
CA PRO A 277 5.36 -24.02 -5.35
C PRO A 277 5.30 -25.46 -5.87
N GLY A 278 4.54 -26.32 -5.19
CA GLY A 278 4.42 -27.75 -5.49
C GLY A 278 5.42 -28.64 -4.77
N TRP A 279 6.51 -28.09 -4.21
CA TRP A 279 7.55 -28.90 -3.57
C TRP A 279 7.25 -29.30 -2.12
N SER A 280 6.39 -28.56 -1.41
CA SER A 280 6.01 -28.85 -0.02
C SER A 280 4.51 -29.13 0.10
N ARG A 281 4.12 -29.94 1.09
CA ARG A 281 2.73 -30.34 1.34
C ARG A 281 1.76 -29.16 1.36
N GLY A 282 0.53 -29.41 0.90
CA GLY A 282 -0.50 -28.37 0.78
C GLY A 282 -0.23 -27.38 -0.36
N SER A 283 0.51 -27.80 -1.39
CA SER A 283 0.70 -27.02 -2.61
C SER A 283 0.74 -27.89 -3.87
N ILE A 284 0.33 -27.32 -4.99
CA ILE A 284 0.36 -27.92 -6.32
C ILE A 284 0.78 -26.86 -7.35
N ALA A 285 1.68 -27.18 -8.26
CA ALA A 285 2.16 -26.22 -9.25
C ALA A 285 2.60 -26.88 -10.56
N TYR A 286 2.46 -26.13 -11.64
CA TYR A 286 2.98 -26.45 -12.97
C TYR A 286 4.25 -25.62 -13.22
N HIS A 287 5.34 -26.30 -13.55
CA HIS A 287 6.67 -25.70 -13.72
C HIS A 287 6.97 -25.48 -15.21
N ALA A 288 7.46 -24.28 -15.54
CA ALA A 288 7.67 -23.82 -16.91
C ALA A 288 8.88 -24.49 -17.58
N ASP A 289 9.96 -24.70 -16.83
CA ASP A 289 11.24 -25.23 -17.33
C ASP A 289 11.13 -26.68 -17.86
N ASP A 290 10.44 -27.55 -17.13
CA ASP A 290 10.39 -28.98 -17.42
C ASP A 290 9.00 -29.51 -17.79
N GLY A 291 7.97 -28.65 -17.70
CA GLY A 291 6.59 -28.99 -18.01
C GLY A 291 5.96 -29.98 -17.02
N LYS A 292 6.55 -30.21 -15.85
CA LYS A 292 6.03 -31.16 -14.87
C LYS A 292 5.05 -30.52 -13.90
N LEU A 293 4.22 -31.38 -13.31
CA LEU A 293 3.32 -31.04 -12.22
C LEU A 293 3.93 -31.52 -10.90
N PHE A 294 4.12 -30.60 -9.97
CA PHE A 294 4.60 -30.89 -8.62
C PHE A 294 3.44 -30.77 -7.63
N HIS A 295 3.30 -31.76 -6.76
CA HIS A 295 2.23 -31.80 -5.76
C HIS A 295 2.79 -32.28 -4.42
N GLY A 296 2.96 -31.36 -3.49
CA GLY A 296 3.40 -31.65 -2.13
C GLY A 296 4.81 -32.25 -1.99
N SER A 297 5.59 -32.35 -3.07
CA SER A 297 6.85 -33.10 -3.10
C SER A 297 7.84 -32.54 -4.11
N GLY A 298 9.14 -32.74 -3.88
CA GLY A 298 10.20 -32.34 -4.81
C GLY A 298 10.30 -33.19 -6.07
N ALA A 299 9.42 -34.18 -6.26
CA ALA A 299 9.38 -35.02 -7.45
C ALA A 299 8.15 -34.64 -8.30
N GLY A 300 8.40 -34.21 -9.54
CA GLY A 300 7.36 -33.81 -10.48
C GLY A 300 6.92 -34.95 -11.39
N ASP A 301 5.62 -34.99 -11.71
CA ASP A 301 5.03 -35.91 -12.69
C ASP A 301 5.05 -35.28 -14.10
N PRO A 302 5.28 -36.06 -15.18
CA PRO A 302 5.05 -35.59 -16.55
C PRO A 302 3.61 -35.08 -16.71
N PHE A 303 3.44 -33.86 -17.22
CA PHE A 303 2.12 -33.22 -17.25
C PHE A 303 1.85 -32.45 -18.54
N GLY A 304 2.68 -31.46 -18.83
CA GLY A 304 2.53 -30.58 -19.97
C GLY A 304 3.84 -30.31 -20.69
N PRO A 305 3.80 -29.53 -21.77
CA PRO A 305 5.02 -29.04 -22.43
C PRO A 305 5.74 -27.99 -21.57
N CYS A 306 7.01 -27.70 -21.84
CA CYS A 306 7.72 -26.56 -21.25
C CYS A 306 7.12 -25.22 -21.75
N CYS A 307 7.12 -24.19 -20.92
CA CYS A 307 6.69 -22.83 -21.26
C CYS A 307 7.91 -21.93 -21.50
N LEU A 308 7.75 -20.95 -22.38
CA LEU A 308 8.80 -20.05 -22.88
C LEU A 308 8.35 -18.60 -22.71
N GLU A 309 9.28 -17.66 -22.94
CA GLU A 309 8.96 -16.24 -23.02
C GLU A 309 7.82 -15.98 -24.01
N GLY A 310 6.84 -15.19 -23.58
CA GLY A 310 5.59 -14.89 -24.28
C GLY A 310 4.45 -15.89 -24.03
N ASP A 311 4.69 -17.05 -23.40
CA ASP A 311 3.60 -17.96 -23.03
C ASP A 311 2.79 -17.43 -21.84
N ILE A 312 1.48 -17.66 -21.90
CA ILE A 312 0.54 -17.39 -20.81
C ILE A 312 0.22 -18.71 -20.10
N MET A 313 0.62 -18.83 -18.84
CA MET A 313 0.28 -19.95 -17.96
C MET A 313 -0.91 -19.56 -17.09
N GLY A 314 -1.88 -20.45 -16.89
CA GLY A 314 -3.01 -20.20 -16.01
C GLY A 314 -3.30 -21.35 -15.05
N CYS A 315 -3.91 -21.03 -13.91
CA CYS A 315 -4.22 -21.98 -12.85
C CYS A 315 -5.54 -21.61 -12.20
N GLY A 316 -6.40 -22.61 -11.97
CA GLY A 316 -7.69 -22.39 -11.31
C GLY A 316 -8.25 -23.61 -10.61
N ILE A 317 -9.36 -23.38 -9.91
CA ILE A 317 -10.10 -24.39 -9.15
C ILE A 317 -11.51 -24.52 -9.72
N MET A 318 -11.90 -25.74 -10.07
CA MET A 318 -13.29 -26.08 -10.34
C MET A 318 -13.97 -26.44 -9.02
N PHE A 319 -14.70 -25.49 -8.44
CA PHE A 319 -15.47 -25.71 -7.23
C PHE A 319 -16.73 -26.56 -7.53
N PRO A 320 -17.03 -27.57 -6.69
CA PRO A 320 -18.30 -28.31 -6.77
C PRO A 320 -19.52 -27.39 -6.67
N ARG A 321 -20.66 -27.80 -7.25
CA ARG A 321 -21.89 -26.97 -7.28
C ARG A 321 -22.47 -26.72 -5.89
N ASP A 322 -22.20 -27.61 -4.95
CA ASP A 322 -22.59 -27.59 -3.56
C ASP A 322 -21.50 -26.97 -2.65
N PHE A 323 -20.54 -26.26 -3.23
CA PHE A 323 -19.49 -25.60 -2.47
C PHE A 323 -20.03 -24.38 -1.70
N ASN A 324 -20.34 -24.56 -0.41
CA ASN A 324 -20.62 -23.46 0.52
C ASN A 324 -19.34 -22.98 1.22
N ILE A 325 -19.20 -21.65 1.30
CA ILE A 325 -18.09 -20.93 1.95
C ILE A 325 -18.30 -20.86 3.47
N ASP A 326 -19.54 -20.97 3.94
CA ASP A 326 -19.95 -20.71 5.33
C ASP A 326 -19.57 -21.80 6.36
N ASP A 327 -18.86 -22.85 5.95
CA ASP A 327 -18.53 -24.01 6.82
C ASP A 327 -17.14 -23.87 7.50
N ASP A 328 -16.32 -22.90 7.08
CA ASP A 328 -15.02 -22.60 7.67
C ASP A 328 -15.01 -21.18 8.29
N GLY A 329 -15.59 -21.07 9.49
CA GLY A 329 -15.30 -20.06 10.50
C GLY A 329 -15.22 -18.59 10.05
N ASP A 330 -16.34 -17.87 10.17
CA ASP A 330 -16.32 -16.43 10.42
C ASP A 330 -15.55 -16.15 11.73
N ASP A 331 -14.23 -15.99 11.64
CA ASP A 331 -13.41 -15.33 12.65
C ASP A 331 -12.70 -14.13 12.00
N TRP A 332 -13.52 -13.25 11.41
CA TRP A 332 -13.13 -11.94 10.92
C TRP A 332 -13.36 -10.89 12.02
N ASP A 333 -12.69 -11.05 13.18
CA ASP A 333 -12.41 -9.99 14.16
C ASP A 333 -11.75 -10.60 15.40
N LEU A 334 -10.41 -10.77 15.40
CA LEU A 334 -9.66 -10.93 16.64
C LEU A 334 -8.26 -10.31 16.52
N ASP A 335 -8.11 -9.20 17.25
CA ASP A 335 -6.84 -8.62 17.66
C ASP A 335 -5.86 -9.71 18.11
N VAL A 336 -4.76 -9.89 17.37
CA VAL A 336 -3.66 -10.73 17.83
C VAL A 336 -2.92 -9.98 18.93
N VAL A 337 -3.44 -10.12 20.15
CA VAL A 337 -2.67 -9.95 21.38
C VAL A 337 -1.57 -11.00 21.34
N SER A 338 -0.34 -10.54 21.13
CA SER A 338 0.86 -11.33 21.30
C SER A 338 0.86 -11.96 22.70
N LYS A 339 0.73 -13.29 22.78
CA LYS A 339 1.22 -14.00 23.96
C LYS A 339 2.75 -13.94 23.89
N LEU A 340 3.32 -13.20 24.83
CA LEU A 340 4.68 -13.46 25.31
C LEU A 340 4.79 -14.96 25.57
N ASP A 341 5.77 -15.61 24.97
CA ASP A 341 6.42 -16.73 25.63
C ASP A 341 7.94 -16.63 25.56
N GLN A 342 8.51 -17.16 26.62
CA GLN A 342 9.81 -16.83 27.19
C GLN A 342 10.98 -17.26 26.31
N VAL A 343 12.02 -16.43 26.34
CA VAL A 343 13.36 -16.75 25.87
C VAL A 343 13.90 -17.95 26.63
N GLN A 344 14.23 -19.03 25.92
CA GLN A 344 15.19 -20.01 26.40
C GLN A 344 16.17 -20.33 25.27
N ASN A 345 17.42 -19.90 25.47
CA ASN A 345 18.56 -20.28 24.64
C ASN A 345 18.81 -21.78 24.81
N ASP A 346 18.99 -22.50 23.71
CA ASP A 346 19.89 -23.66 23.68
C ASP A 346 20.56 -23.82 22.32
N LEU A 347 21.83 -24.18 22.41
CA LEU A 347 22.85 -24.21 21.37
C LEU A 347 22.75 -25.44 20.45
N TYR A 348 23.32 -25.29 19.25
CA TYR A 348 23.72 -26.28 18.24
C TYR A 348 23.69 -27.78 18.63
N ALA A 349 23.00 -28.62 17.83
CA ALA A 349 23.53 -29.88 17.28
C ALA A 349 22.53 -30.57 16.31
N ASP A 350 23.03 -30.81 15.10
CA ASP A 350 22.80 -31.92 14.15
C ASP A 350 21.51 -32.78 14.13
N ASN A 351 20.99 -32.89 12.90
CA ASN A 351 20.44 -34.03 12.17
C ASN A 351 19.37 -34.95 12.79
N ASP A 352 18.38 -35.20 11.91
CA ASP A 352 17.58 -36.42 11.73
C ASP A 352 16.11 -36.34 12.16
N ASP A 353 15.25 -36.49 11.14
CA ASP A 353 13.86 -36.95 11.15
C ASP A 353 12.89 -36.46 12.23
N GLY A 354 12.20 -35.37 11.89
CA GLY A 354 10.88 -35.02 12.42
C GLY A 354 9.84 -35.05 11.33
N ASN A 355 9.59 -36.23 10.76
CA ASN A 355 8.43 -36.49 9.91
C ASN A 355 7.19 -36.41 10.83
N GLU A 356 6.72 -35.20 11.14
CA GLU A 356 5.40 -35.02 11.75
C GLU A 356 4.37 -35.43 10.70
N GLU A 357 4.00 -36.71 10.77
CA GLU A 357 2.80 -37.29 10.18
C GLU A 357 1.58 -36.60 10.78
N GLY A 358 1.33 -35.36 10.35
CA GLY A 358 0.05 -34.70 10.52
C GLY A 358 -0.97 -35.47 9.70
N GLU A 359 -1.88 -36.14 10.40
CA GLU A 359 -3.01 -36.89 9.89
C GLU A 359 -3.61 -36.22 8.64
N ASP A 360 -3.72 -36.99 7.55
CA ASP A 360 -4.56 -36.63 6.40
C ASP A 360 -6.01 -36.55 6.88
N LEU A 361 -6.39 -35.42 7.49
CA LEU A 361 -7.78 -35.07 7.71
C LEU A 361 -8.45 -35.11 6.35
N GLU A 362 -9.50 -35.92 6.20
CA GLU A 362 -10.36 -36.05 5.01
C GLU A 362 -10.94 -34.68 4.62
N GLY A 363 -10.10 -33.84 4.03
CA GLY A 363 -10.44 -32.49 3.59
C GLY A 363 -11.28 -32.56 2.32
N ARG A 364 -12.17 -31.58 2.17
CA ARG A 364 -12.96 -31.40 0.94
C ARG A 364 -12.04 -31.38 -0.27
N LYS A 365 -12.31 -32.21 -1.27
CA LYS A 365 -11.49 -32.27 -2.49
C LYS A 365 -11.99 -31.28 -3.53
N VAL A 366 -11.06 -30.70 -4.26
CA VAL A 366 -11.33 -29.81 -5.39
C VAL A 366 -10.51 -30.22 -6.60
N MET A 367 -10.99 -29.88 -7.79
CA MET A 367 -10.28 -30.13 -9.04
C MET A 367 -9.49 -28.87 -9.42
N VAL A 368 -8.17 -28.94 -9.34
CA VAL A 368 -7.27 -27.90 -9.84
C VAL A 368 -7.00 -28.15 -11.32
N PHE A 369 -6.98 -27.10 -12.14
CA PHE A 369 -6.65 -27.19 -13.55
C PHE A 369 -5.59 -26.16 -13.93
N PHE A 370 -4.85 -26.47 -14.98
CA PHE A 370 -3.80 -25.62 -15.53
C PHE A 370 -4.03 -25.39 -17.02
N THR A 371 -3.68 -24.20 -17.48
CA THR A 371 -3.80 -23.78 -18.88
C THR A 371 -2.47 -23.24 -19.41
N ARG A 372 -2.27 -23.37 -20.71
CA ARG A 372 -1.22 -22.67 -21.47
C ARG A 372 -1.85 -22.03 -22.70
N ASN A 373 -1.64 -20.74 -22.90
CA ASN A 373 -2.18 -19.95 -24.02
C ASN A 373 -3.69 -20.18 -24.21
N GLY A 374 -4.43 -20.12 -23.11
CA GLY A 374 -5.89 -20.32 -23.06
C GLY A 374 -6.36 -21.78 -23.23
N SER A 375 -5.47 -22.74 -23.45
CA SER A 375 -5.82 -24.16 -23.61
C SER A 375 -5.54 -24.96 -22.34
N VAL A 376 -6.47 -25.80 -21.91
CA VAL A 376 -6.29 -26.67 -20.73
C VAL A 376 -5.19 -27.70 -21.00
N VAL A 377 -4.15 -27.68 -20.16
CA VAL A 377 -3.04 -28.66 -20.18
C VAL A 377 -3.45 -29.92 -19.43
N GLY A 378 -4.07 -29.77 -18.27
CA GLY A 378 -4.52 -30.90 -17.47
C GLY A 378 -5.23 -30.49 -16.19
N ARG A 379 -5.68 -31.50 -15.44
CA ARG A 379 -6.42 -31.32 -14.18
C ARG A 379 -5.93 -32.32 -13.14
N ARG A 380 -5.99 -31.95 -11.86
CA ARG A 380 -5.64 -32.83 -10.73
C ARG A 380 -6.63 -32.64 -9.59
N GLU A 381 -7.10 -33.74 -9.03
CA GLU A 381 -7.86 -33.72 -7.77
C GLU A 381 -6.89 -33.55 -6.60
N VAL A 382 -7.17 -32.59 -5.72
CA VAL A 382 -6.36 -32.31 -4.52
C VAL A 382 -7.26 -32.02 -3.32
N ALA A 383 -6.77 -32.30 -2.12
CA ALA A 383 -7.43 -31.87 -0.89
C ALA A 383 -7.28 -30.36 -0.71
N LEU A 384 -8.38 -29.67 -0.40
CA LEU A 384 -8.40 -28.23 -0.12
C LEU A 384 -7.84 -27.99 1.30
N PRO A 385 -6.76 -27.20 1.45
CA PRO A 385 -6.24 -26.85 2.77
C PRO A 385 -7.25 -26.02 3.56
N VAL A 386 -7.18 -26.10 4.89
CA VAL A 386 -7.89 -25.19 5.79
C VAL A 386 -7.50 -23.74 5.46
N GLY A 387 -8.49 -22.88 5.26
CA GLY A 387 -8.30 -21.49 4.85
C GLY A 387 -8.08 -21.29 3.34
N GLY A 388 -8.16 -22.35 2.54
CA GLY A 388 -8.18 -22.33 1.07
C GLY A 388 -6.80 -22.33 0.40
N PHE A 389 -6.83 -22.34 -0.93
CA PHE A 389 -5.66 -22.28 -1.80
C PHE A 389 -5.40 -20.86 -2.29
N TYR A 390 -4.18 -20.38 -2.12
CA TYR A 390 -3.75 -19.04 -2.52
C TYR A 390 -2.93 -19.12 -3.81
N PRO A 391 -3.20 -18.25 -4.80
CA PRO A 391 -2.32 -18.06 -5.95
C PRO A 391 -0.88 -17.86 -5.50
N THR A 392 0.02 -18.68 -6.02
CA THR A 392 1.42 -18.70 -5.60
C THR A 392 2.33 -18.90 -6.80
N ILE A 393 3.30 -18.01 -6.95
CA ILE A 393 4.29 -18.01 -8.03
C ILE A 393 5.67 -18.21 -7.41
N GLY A 394 6.48 -19.04 -8.07
CA GLY A 394 7.89 -19.24 -7.73
C GLY A 394 8.79 -18.86 -8.89
N MET A 395 9.92 -18.24 -8.58
CA MET A 395 11.03 -17.93 -9.49
C MET A 395 12.35 -18.30 -8.80
N MET A 396 13.39 -18.67 -9.54
CA MET A 396 14.65 -19.15 -8.95
C MET A 396 15.90 -18.84 -9.80
N SER A 397 15.74 -18.19 -10.95
CA SER A 397 16.87 -17.82 -11.82
C SER A 397 16.92 -16.32 -12.08
N THR A 398 18.15 -15.81 -12.16
CA THR A 398 18.42 -14.40 -12.51
C THR A 398 17.72 -14.02 -13.81
N GLY A 399 17.09 -12.85 -13.81
CA GLY A 399 16.44 -12.27 -14.98
C GLY A 399 14.97 -12.68 -15.18
N GLU A 400 14.45 -13.63 -14.40
CA GLU A 400 13.05 -14.06 -14.52
C GLU A 400 12.07 -12.95 -14.20
N LYS A 401 11.13 -12.71 -15.12
CA LYS A 401 10.05 -11.74 -14.97
C LYS A 401 8.75 -12.28 -15.50
N VAL A 402 7.69 -12.11 -14.72
CA VAL A 402 6.33 -12.49 -15.11
C VAL A 402 5.35 -11.36 -14.90
N LYS A 403 4.38 -11.22 -15.79
CA LYS A 403 3.24 -10.32 -15.60
C LYS A 403 2.04 -11.14 -15.15
N VAL A 404 1.39 -10.76 -14.06
CA VAL A 404 0.34 -11.56 -13.42
C VAL A 404 -1.00 -10.84 -13.48
N ASP A 405 -2.04 -11.59 -13.86
CA ASP A 405 -3.43 -11.17 -13.73
C ASP A 405 -4.13 -12.12 -12.75
N LEU A 406 -4.50 -11.60 -11.58
CA LEU A 406 -5.23 -12.33 -10.54
C LEU A 406 -6.74 -12.41 -10.80
N HIS A 407 -7.24 -11.66 -11.78
CA HIS A 407 -8.67 -11.54 -12.08
C HIS A 407 -8.94 -11.49 -13.59
N PRO A 408 -8.39 -12.44 -14.40
CA PRO A 408 -8.53 -12.37 -15.84
C PRO A 408 -9.98 -12.60 -16.27
N LEU A 409 -10.39 -11.94 -17.35
CA LEU A 409 -11.74 -12.07 -17.91
C LEU A 409 -11.97 -13.42 -18.62
N SER A 410 -10.91 -14.20 -18.82
CA SER A 410 -10.89 -15.53 -19.46
C SER A 410 -11.28 -16.69 -18.52
N GLY A 411 -11.41 -16.41 -17.22
CA GLY A 411 -11.64 -17.38 -16.13
C GLY A 411 -13.00 -18.05 -16.12
#